data_AF-A0ABD0NGZ1-F1
#
_entry.id   AF-A0ABD0NGZ1-F1
#
_cell.length_a   1.000
_cell.length_b   1.000
_cell.length_c   1.000
_cell.angle_alpha   90.00
_cell.angle_beta   90.00
_cell.angle_gamma   90.00
#
_symmetry.space_group_name_H-M   'P 1'
#
loop_
_entity.id
_entity.type
_entity.pdbx_description
1 polymer ?
#
loop_
_entity_poly.entity_id
_entity_poly.type
_entity_poly.pdbx_seq_one_letter_code
_entity_poly.pdbx_strand_id
1 'polypeptide(L)' 'DHSCCPGYFGHDCSKCPGTVDNWCSNNGQCKDGLFGSGECLCNEGFHGTACEMCEPGRYGKDCKS' A
#
# COMPACT_ATOMS: atom_id res chain seq x y z
N ASP A 1 -13.39 -4.41 -21.52
CA ASP A 1 -13.02 -4.85 -20.18
C ASP A 1 -12.83 -3.61 -19.33
N HIS A 2 -13.60 -3.45 -18.24
CA HIS A 2 -13.47 -2.28 -17.36
C HIS A 2 -12.60 -2.68 -16.17
N SER A 3 -11.30 -2.44 -16.32
CA SER A 3 -10.30 -2.64 -15.29
C SER A 3 -9.55 -1.33 -15.06
N CYS A 4 -9.23 -1.02 -13.80
CA CYS A 4 -8.42 0.13 -13.47
C CYS A 4 -6.95 -0.10 -13.87
N CYS A 5 -6.21 0.98 -14.08
CA CYS A 5 -4.76 0.88 -14.22
C CYS A 5 -4.14 0.24 -12.95
N PRO A 6 -3.03 -0.51 -13.07
CA PRO A 6 -2.34 -1.07 -11.92
C PRO A 6 -2.05 0.00 -10.85
N GLY A 7 -2.34 -0.30 -9.58
CA GLY A 7 -2.20 0.64 -8.48
C GLY A 7 -3.39 1.60 -8.29
N TYR A 8 -4.51 1.34 -8.97
CA TYR A 8 -5.77 2.04 -8.76
C TYR A 8 -6.87 1.05 -8.39
N PHE A 9 -7.79 1.46 -7.52
CA PHE A 9 -8.77 0.59 -6.89
C PHE A 9 -10.19 1.17 -6.90
N GLY A 10 -11.17 0.28 -6.76
CA GLY A 10 -12.58 0.63 -6.65
C GLY A 10 -13.22 1.02 -7.98
N HIS A 11 -14.52 1.30 -7.93
CA HIS A 11 -15.32 1.66 -9.11
C HIS A 11 -14.84 2.96 -9.79
N ASP A 12 -14.38 3.92 -8.98
CA ASP A 12 -13.91 5.22 -9.47
C ASP A 12 -12.41 5.22 -9.82
N CYS A 13 -11.75 4.05 -9.76
CA CYS A 13 -10.31 3.90 -9.96
C CYS A 13 -9.51 4.95 -9.16
N SER A 14 -9.70 4.97 -7.85
CA SER A 14 -8.94 5.80 -6.93
C SER A 14 -7.50 5.32 -6.82
N LYS A 15 -6.54 6.24 -6.66
CA LYS A 15 -5.13 5.87 -6.52
C LYS A 15 -4.87 5.14 -5.20
N CYS A 16 -4.07 4.09 -5.23
CA CYS A 16 -3.57 3.46 -4.01
C CYS A 16 -2.74 4.45 -3.16
N PRO A 17 -2.65 4.24 -1.84
CA PRO A 17 -1.78 5.01 -0.98
C PRO A 17 -0.31 4.90 -1.42
N GLY A 18 0.42 6.02 -1.34
CA GLY A 18 1.82 6.12 -1.79
C GLY A 18 1.99 6.97 -3.06
N THR A 19 3.10 6.74 -3.77
CA THR A 19 3.38 7.37 -5.07
C THR A 19 3.24 6.37 -6.19
N VAL A 20 3.10 6.86 -7.42
CA VAL A 20 3.20 6.02 -8.62
C VAL A 20 4.51 5.23 -8.55
N ASP A 21 4.43 3.93 -8.84
CA ASP A 21 5.51 2.94 -8.75
C ASP A 21 6.09 2.66 -7.34
N ASN A 22 5.63 3.35 -6.30
CA ASN A 22 5.94 3.06 -4.89
C ASN A 22 4.66 3.02 -4.06
N TRP A 23 3.71 2.21 -4.50
CA TRP A 23 2.47 1.95 -3.75
C TRP A 23 2.82 1.36 -2.39
N CYS A 24 2.10 1.77 -1.36
CA CYS A 24 2.34 1.33 0.01
C CYS A 24 3.81 1.50 0.44
N SER A 25 4.46 2.58 0.00
CA SER A 25 5.86 2.91 0.31
C SER A 25 6.87 1.80 -0.06
N ASN A 26 6.53 0.90 -1.00
CA ASN A 26 7.25 -0.36 -1.26
C ASN A 26 7.37 -1.32 -0.07
N ASN A 27 6.66 -1.04 1.02
CA ASN A 27 6.63 -1.84 2.23
C ASN A 27 5.33 -2.63 2.36
N GLY A 28 4.61 -2.81 1.26
CA GLY A 28 3.37 -3.58 1.23
C GLY A 28 2.80 -3.69 -0.17
N GLN A 29 1.66 -4.37 -0.27
CA GLN A 29 0.93 -4.55 -1.52
C GLN A 29 -0.45 -3.92 -1.43
N CYS A 30 -0.79 -3.06 -2.39
CA CYS A 30 -2.13 -2.48 -2.45
C CYS A 30 -3.14 -3.51 -2.97
N LYS A 31 -4.33 -3.56 -2.37
CA LYS A 31 -5.50 -4.25 -2.93
C LYS A 31 -6.11 -3.40 -4.04
N ASP A 32 -5.50 -3.45 -5.22
CA ASP A 32 -5.93 -2.71 -6.41
C ASP A 32 -6.97 -3.46 -7.26
N GLY A 33 -7.42 -2.82 -8.33
CA GLY A 33 -8.46 -3.31 -9.23
C GLY A 33 -9.87 -2.84 -8.87
N LEU A 34 -10.84 -3.14 -9.75
CA LEU A 34 -12.22 -2.62 -9.66
C LEU A 34 -12.92 -3.00 -8.34
N PHE A 35 -12.62 -4.19 -7.81
CA PHE A 35 -13.12 -4.70 -6.54
C PHE A 35 -12.11 -4.56 -5.39
N GLY A 36 -10.96 -3.95 -5.66
CA GLY A 36 -9.96 -3.63 -4.66
C GLY A 36 -10.45 -2.56 -3.69
N SER A 37 -10.08 -2.68 -2.43
CA SER A 37 -10.42 -1.69 -1.40
C SER A 37 -9.40 -0.55 -1.30
N GLY A 38 -8.25 -0.67 -1.97
CA GLY A 38 -7.15 0.29 -1.84
C GLY A 38 -6.33 0.17 -0.57
N GLU A 39 -6.66 -0.82 0.26
CA GLU A 39 -5.92 -1.09 1.49
C GLU A 39 -4.54 -1.64 1.16
N CYS A 40 -3.52 -1.10 1.84
CA CYS A 40 -2.16 -1.60 1.79
C CYS A 40 -1.97 -2.75 2.77
N LEU A 41 -1.67 -3.93 2.24
CA LEU A 41 -1.21 -5.06 3.01
C LEU A 41 0.28 -4.87 3.31
N CYS A 42 0.58 -4.35 4.50
CA CYS A 42 1.95 -4.08 4.92
C CYS A 42 2.75 -5.36 5.19
N ASN A 43 4.02 -5.31 4.81
CA ASN A 43 5.01 -6.31 5.16
C ASN A 43 5.23 -6.31 6.67
N GLU A 44 5.73 -7.44 7.21
CA GLU A 44 6.00 -7.57 8.63
C GLU A 44 6.89 -6.43 9.16
N GLY A 45 6.47 -5.83 10.27
CA GLY A 45 7.17 -4.71 10.89
C GLY A 45 6.80 -3.32 10.39
N PHE A 46 5.98 -3.22 9.35
CA PHE A 46 5.46 -1.95 8.84
C PHE A 46 3.99 -1.75 9.20
N HIS A 47 3.60 -0.49 9.34
CA HIS A 47 2.27 -0.05 9.71
C HIS A 47 1.95 1.29 9.02
N GLY A 48 0.70 1.73 9.10
CA GLY A 48 0.21 2.97 8.49
C GLY A 48 -0.58 2.70 7.21
N THR A 49 -1.24 3.73 6.70
CA THR A 49 -2.14 3.62 5.54
C THR A 49 -1.39 3.24 4.27
N ALA A 50 -0.13 3.66 4.16
CA ALA A 50 0.76 3.36 3.05
C ALA A 50 2.01 2.60 3.52
N CYS A 51 1.96 1.87 4.65
CA CYS A 51 3.10 1.13 5.21
C CYS A 51 4.34 2.02 5.41
N GLU A 52 4.11 3.29 5.73
CA GLU A 52 5.13 4.34 5.87
C GLU A 52 5.72 4.40 7.28
N MET A 53 5.10 3.72 8.25
CA MET A 53 5.51 3.70 9.65
C MET A 53 6.03 2.30 10.03
N CYS A 54 6.82 2.23 11.10
CA CYS A 54 7.17 0.96 11.73
C CYS A 54 6.13 0.56 12.77
N GLU A 55 5.97 -0.74 13.00
CA GLU A 55 5.24 -1.23 14.16
C GLU A 55 5.89 -0.72 15.46
N PRO A 56 5.09 -0.54 16.54
CA PRO A 56 5.61 -0.13 17.83
C PRO A 56 6.74 -1.06 18.30
N GLY A 57 7.89 -0.46 18.64
CA GLY A 57 9.08 -1.20 19.09
C GLY A 57 10.06 -1.59 17.99
N ARG A 58 9.73 -1.32 16.72
CA ARG A 58 10.66 -1.47 15.58
C ARG A 58 11.17 -0.12 15.09
N TYR A 59 12.40 -0.07 14.62
CA TYR A 59 13.03 1.16 14.12
C TYR A 59 14.00 0.90 12.96
N GLY A 60 14.46 2.01 12.36
CA GLY A 60 15.33 2.02 11.18
C GLY A 60 14.55 2.02 9.86
N LYS A 61 15.28 2.21 8.76
CA LYS A 61 14.71 2.37 7.40
C LYS A 61 13.90 1.17 6.91
N ASP A 62 14.17 -0.02 7.45
CA ASP A 62 13.49 -1.26 7.09
C ASP A 62 12.61 -1.80 8.24
N CYS A 63 12.44 -1.04 9.33
CA CYS A 63 11.68 -1.47 10.52
C CYS A 63 12.09 -2.84 11.08
N LYS A 64 13.39 -3.17 11.09
CA LYS A 64 13.92 -4.47 11.50
C LYS A 64 14.59 -4.50 12.87
N SER A 65 14.88 -3.34 13.46
CA SER A 65 15.68 -3.22 14.69
C SER A 65 14.84 -2.95 15.92
#